data_AF-A0A1T5EN84-F1
#
_entry.id   AF-A0A1T5EN84-F1
#
_cell.length_a   1.000
_cell.length_b   1.000
_cell.length_c   1.000
_cell.angle_alpha   90.00
_cell.angle_beta   90.00
_cell.angle_gamma   90.00
#
_symmetry.space_group_name_H-M   'P 1'
#
loop_
_entity.id
_entity.type
_entity.pdbx_description
1 polymer ?
#
loop_
_entity_poly.entity_id
_entity_poly.type
_entity_poly.pdbx_seq_one_letter_code
_entity_poly.pdbx_strand_id
1 'polypeptide(L)'
;MNFFEYLFCRLYWWNTKIVKEKEMPVYYSIMGISVFHGFSILPVFDVLYVWIFDSYYIENIFFGLDTYLVIGVIVLAIDFLYFRNKQPILYKQFKKIPKQKKKRMDVLCIIYIVSIIVVNTLFTIYFRSKNAG
;
A
#
# COMPACT_ATOMS: atom_id res chain seq x y z
N MET A 1 13.27 -7.78 -10.50
CA MET A 1 12.58 -6.96 -9.51
C MET A 1 11.41 -6.23 -10.14
N ASN A 2 10.19 -6.55 -9.71
CA ASN A 2 8.98 -5.85 -10.13
C ASN A 2 8.85 -4.49 -9.42
N PHE A 3 7.78 -3.74 -9.71
CA PHE A 3 7.56 -2.40 -9.15
C PHE A 3 7.39 -2.41 -7.62
N PHE A 4 6.57 -3.30 -7.08
CA PHE A 4 6.31 -3.37 -5.64
C PHE A 4 7.53 -3.86 -4.84
N GLU A 5 8.29 -4.81 -5.37
CA GLU A 5 9.59 -5.21 -4.82
C GLU A 5 10.59 -4.04 -4.82
N TYR A 6 10.54 -3.18 -5.85
CA TYR A 6 11.35 -1.97 -5.88
C TYR A 6 10.92 -0.98 -4.80
N LEU A 7 9.62 -0.72 -4.67
CA LEU A 7 9.06 0.15 -3.64
C LEU A 7 9.43 -0.35 -2.24
N PHE A 8 9.29 -1.64 -1.97
CA PHE A 8 9.73 -2.28 -0.73
C PHE A 8 11.23 -2.03 -0.46
N CYS A 9 12.09 -2.28 -1.45
CA CYS A 9 13.53 -2.04 -1.28
C CYS A 9 13.86 -0.56 -1.07
N ARG A 10 13.08 0.35 -1.66
CA ARG A 10 13.25 1.80 -1.50
C ARG A 10 12.87 2.25 -0.11
N LEU A 11 11.75 1.76 0.43
CA LEU A 11 11.33 1.97 1.82
C LEU A 11 12.37 1.39 2.79
N TYR A 12 12.86 0.19 2.53
CA TYR A 12 13.91 -0.42 3.34
C TYR A 12 15.21 0.39 3.33
N TRP A 13 15.63 0.86 2.16
CA TRP A 13 16.79 1.74 2.05
C TRP A 13 16.57 3.06 2.80
N TRP A 14 15.38 3.64 2.71
CA TRP A 14 15.02 4.86 3.43
C TRP A 14 15.08 4.66 4.94
N ASN A 15 14.43 3.61 5.45
CA ASN A 15 14.42 3.27 6.87
C ASN A 15 15.84 3.04 7.40
N THR A 16 16.68 2.33 6.65
CA THR A 16 18.04 2.00 7.10
C THR A 16 19.08 3.11 6.90
N LYS A 17 18.95 3.96 5.86
CA LYS A 17 19.97 4.97 5.52
C LYS A 17 19.59 6.40 5.87
N ILE A 18 18.31 6.74 5.82
CA ILE A 18 17.82 8.09 6.09
C ILE A 18 17.33 8.18 7.52
N VAL A 19 16.32 7.36 7.87
CA VAL A 19 15.75 7.32 9.23
C VAL A 19 16.73 6.68 10.22
N LYS A 20 17.59 5.77 9.73
CA LYS A 20 18.53 4.97 10.53
C LYS A 20 17.82 4.15 11.61
N GLU A 21 16.67 3.57 11.25
CA GLU A 21 15.93 2.62 12.07
C GLU A 21 16.80 1.41 12.38
N LYS A 22 17.00 1.15 13.68
CA LYS A 22 17.98 0.17 14.18
C LYS A 22 17.34 -1.16 14.56
N GLU A 23 16.07 -1.17 14.93
CA GLU A 23 15.45 -2.34 15.54
C GLU A 23 14.80 -3.23 14.48
N MET A 24 13.82 -2.71 13.75
CA MET A 24 13.00 -3.54 12.85
C MET A 24 12.78 -2.91 11.45
N PRO A 25 13.84 -2.53 10.72
CA PRO A 25 13.72 -1.83 9.44
C PRO A 25 12.98 -2.63 8.37
N VAL A 26 13.06 -3.96 8.40
CA VAL A 26 12.32 -4.86 7.49
C VAL A 26 10.84 -4.79 7.78
N TYR A 27 10.43 -4.94 9.04
CA TYR A 27 9.03 -4.88 9.45
C TYR A 27 8.39 -3.54 9.07
N TYR A 28 9.06 -2.41 9.36
CA TYR A 28 8.55 -1.10 8.97
C TYR A 28 8.43 -0.91 7.46
N SER A 29 9.28 -1.58 6.68
CA SER A 29 9.18 -1.54 5.21
C SER A 29 8.00 -2.37 4.70
N ILE A 30 7.71 -3.50 5.35
CA ILE A 30 6.52 -4.33 5.08
C ILE A 30 5.26 -3.52 5.45
N MET A 31 5.22 -2.95 6.65
CA MET A 31 4.12 -2.09 7.10
C MET A 31 3.86 -0.95 6.11
N GLY A 32 4.92 -0.24 5.69
CA GLY A 32 4.79 0.87 4.74
C GLY A 32 4.21 0.43 3.39
N ILE A 33 4.69 -0.70 2.83
CA ILE A 33 4.13 -1.18 1.55
C ILE A 33 2.68 -1.67 1.70
N SER A 34 2.35 -2.30 2.83
CA SER A 34 0.98 -2.76 3.11
C SER A 34 -0.03 -1.62 3.22
N VAL A 35 0.38 -0.48 3.78
CA VAL A 35 -0.45 0.72 3.78
C VAL A 35 -0.75 1.17 2.34
N PHE A 36 0.26 1.21 1.46
CA PHE A 36 0.04 1.60 0.06
C PHE A 36 -0.80 0.60 -0.73
N HIS A 37 -0.59 -0.71 -0.53
CA HIS A 37 -1.44 -1.74 -1.14
C HIS A 37 -2.87 -1.65 -0.62
N GLY A 38 -3.05 -1.46 0.70
CA GLY A 38 -4.35 -1.30 1.33
C GLY A 38 -5.12 -0.15 0.71
N PHE A 39 -4.54 1.07 0.70
CA PHE A 39 -5.16 2.24 0.07
C PHE A 39 -5.35 2.11 -1.44
N SER A 40 -4.63 1.22 -2.13
CA SER A 40 -4.90 0.95 -3.54
C SER A 40 -6.12 0.06 -3.75
N ILE A 41 -6.41 -0.82 -2.78
CA ILE A 41 -7.52 -1.77 -2.82
C ILE A 41 -8.82 -1.12 -2.34
N LEU A 42 -8.78 -0.18 -1.38
CA LEU A 42 -10.00 0.41 -0.80
C LEU A 42 -10.95 1.00 -1.86
N PRO A 43 -10.50 1.84 -2.81
CA PRO A 43 -11.41 2.40 -3.82
C PRO A 43 -12.03 1.32 -4.71
N VAL A 44 -11.29 0.26 -5.02
CA VAL A 44 -11.80 -0.87 -5.81
C VAL A 44 -12.89 -1.60 -5.03
N PHE A 45 -12.65 -1.84 -3.74
CA PHE A 45 -13.65 -2.42 -2.85
C PHE A 45 -14.91 -1.55 -2.79
N ASP A 46 -14.77 -0.24 -2.61
CA ASP A 46 -15.89 0.70 -2.54
C ASP A 46 -16.74 0.67 -3.82
N VAL A 47 -16.13 0.67 -5.01
CA VAL A 47 -16.85 0.55 -6.30
C VAL A 47 -17.59 -0.78 -6.39
N LEU A 48 -16.93 -1.89 -6.05
CA LEU A 48 -17.54 -3.21 -6.10
C LEU A 48 -18.70 -3.34 -5.12
N TYR A 49 -18.57 -2.75 -3.93
CA TYR A 49 -19.63 -2.74 -2.93
C TYR A 49 -20.88 -2.04 -3.45
N VAL A 50 -20.74 -0.81 -3.99
CA VAL A 50 -21.86 -0.09 -4.60
C VAL A 50 -22.47 -0.90 -5.74
N TRP A 51 -21.65 -1.52 -6.58
CA TRP A 51 -22.16 -2.29 -7.72
C TRP A 51 -22.97 -3.54 -7.32
N ILE A 52 -22.57 -4.22 -6.24
CA ILE A 52 -23.21 -5.46 -5.78
C ILE A 52 -24.42 -5.18 -4.88
N PHE A 53 -24.33 -4.19 -4.00
CA PHE A 53 -25.31 -3.94 -2.95
C PHE A 53 -26.16 -2.68 -3.19
N ASP A 54 -25.88 -1.92 -4.26
CA ASP A 54 -26.56 -0.67 -4.61
C ASP A 54 -26.63 0.34 -3.44
N SER A 55 -25.58 0.35 -2.61
CA SER A 55 -25.53 1.12 -1.37
C SER A 55 -24.19 1.83 -1.21
N TYR A 56 -24.26 3.10 -0.81
CA TYR A 56 -23.10 3.91 -0.41
C TYR A 56 -22.82 3.84 1.10
N TYR A 57 -23.67 3.15 1.85
CA TYR A 57 -23.48 2.87 3.27
C TYR A 57 -22.74 1.55 3.44
N ILE A 58 -21.44 1.66 3.72
CA ILE A 58 -20.57 0.54 4.09
C ILE A 58 -20.64 0.42 5.61
N GLU A 59 -21.52 -0.44 6.12
CA GLU A 59 -21.55 -0.78 7.54
C GLU A 59 -20.40 -1.74 7.90
N ASN A 60 -20.22 -2.00 9.21
CA ASN A 60 -19.32 -3.02 9.75
C ASN A 60 -19.80 -4.43 9.35
N ILE A 61 -19.52 -4.84 8.11
CA ILE A 61 -20.08 -6.04 7.49
C ILE A 61 -19.50 -7.33 8.09
N PHE A 62 -18.27 -7.29 8.63
CA PHE A 62 -17.58 -8.49 9.13
C PHE A 62 -17.48 -8.51 10.66
N PHE A 63 -18.35 -9.28 11.32
CA PHE A 63 -18.24 -9.62 12.75
C PHE A 63 -18.15 -8.42 13.70
N GLY A 64 -18.77 -7.29 13.35
CA GLY A 64 -18.71 -6.06 14.15
C GLY A 64 -17.35 -5.33 14.11
N LEU A 65 -16.46 -5.72 13.20
CA LEU A 65 -15.20 -5.03 12.91
C LEU A 65 -15.37 -4.12 11.70
N ASP A 66 -14.60 -3.02 11.72
CA ASP A 66 -14.49 -2.11 10.59
C ASP A 66 -13.93 -2.85 9.36
N THR A 67 -14.71 -2.84 8.27
CA THR A 67 -14.38 -3.57 7.03
C THR A 67 -13.02 -3.16 6.47
N TYR A 68 -12.65 -1.88 6.58
CA TYR A 68 -11.36 -1.39 6.11
C TYR A 68 -10.20 -1.88 6.97
N LEU A 69 -10.40 -2.00 8.28
CA LEU A 69 -9.43 -2.63 9.18
C LEU A 69 -9.20 -4.10 8.82
N VAL A 70 -10.26 -4.86 8.53
CA VAL A 70 -10.14 -6.27 8.10
C VAL A 70 -9.34 -6.37 6.81
N ILE A 71 -9.63 -5.54 5.81
CA ILE A 71 -8.87 -5.48 4.55
C ILE A 71 -7.40 -5.16 4.84
N GLY A 72 -7.12 -4.17 5.69
CA GLY A 72 -5.76 -3.78 6.07
C GLY A 72 -4.97 -4.93 6.70
N VAL A 73 -5.58 -5.70 7.60
CA VAL A 73 -4.94 -6.86 8.23
C VAL A 73 -4.65 -7.96 7.20
N ILE A 74 -5.59 -8.23 6.28
CA ILE A 74 -5.40 -9.22 5.22
C ILE A 74 -4.23 -8.82 4.32
N VAL A 75 -4.19 -7.55 3.87
CA VAL A 75 -3.10 -7.03 3.03
C VAL A 75 -1.76 -7.12 3.75
N LEU A 76 -1.71 -6.73 5.02
CA LEU A 76 -0.50 -6.84 5.84
C LEU A 76 -0.02 -8.29 5.96
N ALA A 77 -0.93 -9.24 6.20
CA ALA A 77 -0.58 -10.66 6.28
C ALA A 77 0.00 -11.18 4.96
N ILE A 78 -0.62 -10.83 3.82
CA ILE A 78 -0.14 -11.21 2.48
C ILE A 78 1.25 -10.65 2.22
N ASP A 79 1.44 -9.35 2.44
CA ASP A 79 2.75 -8.70 2.22
C ASP A 79 3.81 -9.23 3.17
N PHE A 80 3.47 -9.49 4.42
CA PHE A 80 4.38 -10.08 5.38
C PHE A 80 4.86 -11.46 4.91
N LEU A 81 3.93 -12.34 4.50
CA LEU A 81 4.27 -13.66 3.97
C LEU A 81 5.14 -13.56 2.71
N TYR A 82 4.85 -12.59 1.83
CA TYR A 82 5.57 -12.40 0.57
C TYR A 82 6.99 -11.85 0.77
N PHE A 83 7.16 -10.79 1.56
CA PHE A 83 8.42 -10.03 1.63
C PHE A 83 9.39 -10.52 2.70
N ARG A 84 8.90 -11.10 3.81
CA ARG A 84 9.76 -11.47 4.96
C ARG A 84 10.96 -12.34 4.55
N ASN A 85 10.75 -13.27 3.64
CA ASN A 85 11.78 -14.22 3.21
C ASN A 85 12.57 -13.76 1.97
N LYS A 86 12.06 -12.77 1.23
CA LYS A 86 12.66 -12.31 -0.03
C LYS A 86 13.64 -11.16 0.14
N GLN A 87 13.60 -10.46 1.28
CA GLN A 87 14.41 -9.28 1.57
C GLN A 87 15.90 -9.37 1.16
N PRO A 88 16.67 -10.41 1.54
CA PRO A 88 18.11 -10.44 1.26
C PRO A 88 18.41 -10.55 -0.25
N ILE A 89 17.56 -11.28 -0.99
CA ILE A 89 17.69 -11.45 -2.44
C ILE A 89 17.30 -10.15 -3.14
N LEU A 90 16.17 -9.55 -2.77
CA LEU A 90 15.68 -8.31 -3.36
C LEU A 90 16.67 -7.17 -3.15
N TYR A 91 17.26 -7.05 -1.97
CA TYR A 91 18.22 -5.98 -1.69
C TYR A 91 19.52 -6.13 -2.49
N LYS A 92 20.00 -7.36 -2.70
CA LYS A 92 21.13 -7.63 -3.61
C LYS A 92 20.81 -7.22 -5.05
N GLN A 93 19.60 -7.50 -5.52
CA GLN A 93 19.15 -7.07 -6.84
C GLN A 93 19.04 -5.54 -6.93
N PHE A 94 18.44 -4.89 -5.93
CA PHE A 94 18.28 -3.44 -5.85
C PHE A 94 19.61 -2.69 -5.94
N LYS A 95 20.66 -3.19 -5.26
CA LYS A 95 22.00 -2.60 -5.35
C LYS A 95 22.57 -2.61 -6.77
N LYS A 96 22.32 -3.68 -7.54
CA LYS A 96 22.81 -3.86 -8.92
C LYS A 96 22.07 -3.02 -9.97
N ILE A 97 20.91 -2.43 -9.65
CA ILE A 97 20.16 -1.63 -10.62
C ILE A 97 20.92 -0.34 -10.97
N PRO A 98 21.10 0.00 -12.27
CA PRO A 98 21.75 1.23 -12.71
C PRO A 98 21.04 2.50 -12.19
N LYS A 99 21.82 3.56 -11.92
CA LYS A 99 21.29 4.84 -11.38
C LYS A 99 20.14 5.41 -12.21
N GLN A 100 20.27 5.40 -13.54
CA GLN A 100 19.23 5.93 -14.43
C GLN A 100 17.90 5.16 -14.32
N LYS A 101 17.96 3.82 -14.20
CA LYS A 101 16.77 2.99 -14.01
C LYS A 101 16.15 3.23 -12.63
N LYS A 102 16.96 3.41 -11.58
CA LYS A 102 16.46 3.80 -10.25
C LYS A 102 15.69 5.12 -10.30
N LYS A 103 16.21 6.14 -11.00
CA LYS A 103 15.53 7.43 -11.15
C LYS A 103 14.15 7.28 -11.80
N ARG A 104 14.03 6.49 -12.85
CA ARG A 104 12.72 6.22 -13.50
C ARG A 104 11.75 5.51 -12.54
N MET A 105 12.22 4.49 -11.82
CA MET A 105 11.40 3.77 -10.85
C MET A 105 10.99 4.64 -9.65
N ASP A 106 11.87 5.53 -9.19
CA ASP A 106 11.57 6.51 -8.13
C ASP A 106 10.45 7.47 -8.56
N VAL A 107 10.49 7.97 -9.81
CA VAL A 107 9.40 8.80 -10.36
C VAL A 107 8.08 8.02 -10.38
N LEU A 108 8.10 6.77 -10.81
CA LEU A 108 6.90 5.92 -10.79
C LEU A 108 6.38 5.68 -9.36
N CYS A 109 7.26 5.52 -8.36
CA CYS A 109 6.86 5.39 -6.97
C CYS A 109 6.17 6.66 -6.47
N ILE A 110 6.70 7.85 -6.80
CA ILE A 110 6.09 9.13 -6.44
C ILE A 110 4.71 9.27 -7.09
N ILE A 111 4.61 8.99 -8.40
CA ILE A 111 3.33 9.05 -9.11
C ILE A 111 2.32 8.11 -8.45
N TYR A 112 2.71 6.87 -8.15
CA TYR A 112 1.86 5.90 -7.47
C TYR A 112 1.35 6.40 -6.11
N ILE A 113 2.23 6.93 -5.25
CA ILE A 113 1.84 7.46 -3.94
C ILE A 113 0.88 8.66 -4.08
N VAL A 114 1.18 9.58 -4.98
CA VAL A 114 0.31 10.74 -5.24
C VAL A 114 -1.06 10.30 -5.77
N SER A 115 -1.09 9.34 -6.70
CA SER A 115 -2.33 8.77 -7.23
C SER A 115 -3.18 8.14 -6.14
N ILE A 116 -2.57 7.38 -5.22
CA ILE A 116 -3.28 6.81 -4.07
C ILE A 116 -3.96 7.91 -3.26
N ILE A 117 -3.21 8.95 -2.89
CA ILE A 117 -3.72 10.05 -2.05
C ILE A 117 -4.89 10.75 -2.74
N VAL A 118 -4.72 11.11 -4.02
CA VAL A 118 -5.74 11.81 -4.80
C VAL A 118 -7.00 10.95 -4.95
N VAL A 119 -6.86 9.70 -5.38
CA VAL A 119 -8.00 8.80 -5.61
C VAL A 119 -8.78 8.56 -4.32
N ASN A 120 -8.10 8.19 -3.22
CA ASN A 120 -8.78 7.94 -1.94
C ASN A 120 -9.49 9.20 -1.40
N THR A 121 -8.89 10.38 -1.58
CA THR A 121 -9.51 11.65 -1.19
C THR A 121 -10.78 11.91 -1.99
N LEU A 122 -10.72 11.77 -3.32
CA LEU A 122 -11.88 11.95 -4.20
C LEU A 122 -13.00 10.95 -3.89
N PHE A 123 -12.65 9.69 -3.66
CA PHE A 123 -13.61 8.64 -3.28
C PHE A 123 -14.28 8.95 -1.95
N THR A 124 -13.50 9.35 -0.93
CA THR A 124 -14.04 9.73 0.38
C THR A 124 -15.03 10.89 0.26
N ILE A 125 -14.71 11.93 -0.53
CA ILE A 125 -15.61 13.06 -0.77
C ILE A 125 -16.87 12.60 -1.50
N TYR A 126 -16.73 11.76 -2.52
CA TYR A 126 -17.84 11.25 -3.31
C TYR A 126 -18.82 10.42 -2.47
N PHE A 127 -18.34 9.43 -1.72
CA PHE A 127 -19.18 8.59 -0.86
C PHE A 127 -19.85 9.42 0.24
N ARG A 128 -19.13 10.35 0.89
CA ARG A 128 -19.73 11.26 1.87
C ARG A 128 -20.84 12.12 1.28
N SER A 129 -20.66 12.62 0.05
CA SER A 129 -21.69 13.43 -0.62
C SER A 129 -22.96 12.63 -0.94
N LYS A 130 -22.83 11.32 -1.19
CA LYS A 130 -23.96 10.41 -1.43
C LYS A 130 -24.67 9.97 -0.16
N ASN A 131 -23.96 9.90 0.96
CA ASN A 131 -24.56 9.54 2.26
C ASN A 131 -25.21 10.73 2.98
N ALA A 132 -24.97 11.97 2.55
CA ALA A 132 -25.51 13.18 3.19
C ALA A 132 -26.84 13.66 2.61
N GLY A 133 -27.35 13.02 1.54
CA GLY A 133 -28.65 13.31 0.91
C GLY A 133 -29.59 12.13 1.07
#